data_AF-A0A166KL60-F1
#
_entry.id   AF-A0A166KL60-F1
#
_cell.length_a   1.000
_cell.length_b   1.000
_cell.length_c   1.000
_cell.angle_alpha   90.00
_cell.angle_beta   90.00
_cell.angle_gamma   90.00
#
_symmetry.space_group_name_H-M   'P 1'
#
loop_
_entity.id
_entity.type
_entity.pdbx_description
1 polymer ?
#
loop_
_entity_poly.entity_id
_entity_poly.type
_entity_poly.pdbx_seq_one_letter_code
_entity_poly.pdbx_strand_id
1 'polypeptide(L)'
;GRNLVICIDGTSNQCGTANTNVIELYSQILKDEHDEQLTYYDSGVGTYATPSWKSLSHLMRVMHHKIDLVIAWNVEKVIIGAYQWLSNHYQKGDKIFLFGFSRGAFQVRALAGMIETVGLLLPGNESQIPFAYEHYVNHDPDGKDKDIAPTFKEKLSRKDVRVHFIGVWDTVSSVGLVRPKKMFPHIVESCDHVCYFRHALALDERRV
;
A
#
# COMPACT_ATOMS: atom_id res chain seq x y z
N GLY A 1 17.38 3.40 -15.48
CA GLY A 1 16.45 2.30 -15.73
C GLY A 1 15.06 2.87 -15.92
N ARG A 2 14.09 1.97 -15.96
CA ARG A 2 12.68 2.24 -16.26
C ARG A 2 11.98 2.89 -15.08
N ASN A 3 10.80 3.44 -15.32
CA ASN A 3 9.89 3.94 -14.30
C ASN A 3 8.82 2.87 -14.04
N LEU A 4 8.69 2.42 -12.79
CA LEU A 4 7.61 1.53 -12.35
C LEU A 4 6.62 2.38 -11.56
N VAL A 5 5.45 2.63 -12.14
CA VAL A 5 4.43 3.53 -11.58
C VAL A 5 3.25 2.73 -11.04
N ILE A 6 3.04 2.78 -9.73
CA ILE A 6 1.92 2.16 -9.03
C ILE A 6 0.95 3.25 -8.60
N CYS A 7 -0.31 3.09 -8.99
CA CYS A 7 -1.41 3.96 -8.63
C CYS A 7 -2.48 3.14 -7.89
N ILE A 8 -2.75 3.48 -6.62
CA ILE A 8 -3.78 2.83 -5.81
C ILE A 8 -4.82 3.87 -5.41
N ASP A 9 -6.05 3.71 -5.88
CA ASP A 9 -7.15 4.62 -5.58
C ASP A 9 -7.81 4.29 -4.21
N GLY A 10 -8.60 5.22 -3.68
CA GLY A 10 -9.41 5.02 -2.49
C GLY A 10 -10.62 4.10 -2.74
N THR A 11 -11.03 3.38 -1.69
CA THR A 11 -12.25 2.54 -1.73
C THR A 11 -13.47 3.33 -2.21
N SER A 12 -14.23 2.75 -3.14
CA SER A 12 -15.45 3.28 -3.79
C SER A 12 -15.24 4.08 -5.08
N ASN A 13 -14.01 4.30 -5.53
CA ASN A 13 -13.80 5.04 -6.78
C ASN A 13 -13.86 4.08 -7.97
N GLN A 14 -15.02 4.04 -8.63
CA GLN A 14 -15.13 3.42 -9.95
C GLN A 14 -14.71 4.45 -10.99
N CYS A 15 -13.96 4.02 -12.02
CA CYS A 15 -13.78 4.81 -13.23
C CYS A 15 -15.18 5.14 -13.78
N GLY A 16 -15.55 6.42 -13.77
CA GLY A 16 -16.93 6.87 -13.92
C GLY A 16 -17.00 8.38 -14.10
N THR A 17 -18.14 9.00 -13.80
CA THR A 17 -18.34 10.44 -14.01
C THR A 17 -17.67 11.34 -12.96
N ALA A 18 -17.16 10.77 -11.87
CA ALA A 18 -16.40 11.46 -10.82
C ALA A 18 -15.07 10.74 -10.59
N ASN A 19 -14.04 11.17 -11.30
CA ASN A 19 -12.71 10.59 -11.24
C ASN A 19 -11.89 11.19 -10.09
N THR A 20 -10.98 10.39 -9.52
CA THR A 20 -9.99 10.88 -8.58
C THR A 20 -8.76 11.43 -9.30
N ASN A 21 -7.96 12.20 -8.58
CA ASN A 21 -6.64 12.63 -9.07
C ASN A 21 -5.71 11.44 -9.38
N VAL A 22 -5.94 10.25 -8.79
CA VAL A 22 -5.11 9.07 -9.05
C VAL A 22 -5.41 8.49 -10.43
N ILE A 23 -6.69 8.27 -10.77
CA ILE A 23 -7.06 7.74 -12.10
C ILE A 23 -6.81 8.79 -13.20
N GLU A 24 -7.03 10.08 -12.92
CA GLU A 24 -6.68 11.16 -13.84
C GLU A 24 -5.16 11.16 -14.11
N LEU A 25 -4.32 11.14 -13.07
CA LEU A 25 -2.87 11.02 -13.24
C LEU A 25 -2.50 9.77 -14.03
N TYR A 26 -3.07 8.61 -13.67
CA TYR A 26 -2.79 7.34 -14.34
C TYR A 26 -3.13 7.38 -15.83
N SER A 27 -4.24 8.05 -16.20
CA SER A 27 -4.65 8.22 -17.59
C SER A 27 -3.63 9.00 -18.43
N GLN A 28 -2.92 9.94 -17.81
CA GLN A 28 -1.94 10.82 -18.46
C GLN A 28 -0.53 10.21 -18.53
N ILE A 29 -0.30 9.05 -17.92
CA ILE A 29 0.97 8.32 -18.06
C ILE A 29 1.06 7.78 -19.50
N LEU A 30 2.19 8.04 -20.16
CA LEU A 30 2.52 7.49 -21.48
C LEU A 30 2.75 5.97 -21.37
N LYS A 31 2.14 5.19 -22.27
CA LYS A 31 2.10 3.71 -22.23
C LYS A 31 2.40 3.10 -23.60
N ASP A 32 3.25 3.75 -24.39
CA ASP A 32 3.65 3.24 -25.69
C ASP A 32 4.59 2.04 -25.54
N GLU A 33 4.62 1.15 -26.54
CA GLU A 33 5.42 -0.09 -26.50
C GLU A 33 6.94 0.14 -26.37
N HIS A 34 7.40 1.36 -26.67
CA HIS A 34 8.80 1.79 -26.55
C HIS A 34 9.07 2.56 -25.25
N ASP A 35 8.05 2.76 -24.41
CA ASP A 35 8.19 3.51 -23.19
C ASP A 35 8.90 2.68 -22.13
N GLU A 36 9.89 3.30 -21.50
CA GLU A 36 10.56 2.80 -20.31
C GLU A 36 9.66 2.93 -19.07
N GLN A 37 8.32 2.82 -19.20
CA GLN A 37 7.34 3.00 -18.13
C GLN A 37 6.42 1.80 -18.00
N LEU A 38 6.46 1.14 -16.84
CA LEU A 38 5.55 0.07 -16.49
C LEU A 38 4.56 0.59 -15.47
N THR A 39 3.27 0.33 -15.70
CA THR A 39 2.20 0.90 -14.87
C THR A 39 1.35 -0.20 -14.22
N TYR A 40 0.97 0.01 -12.97
CA TYR A 40 0.03 -0.82 -12.22
C TYR A 40 -1.04 0.05 -11.59
N TYR A 41 -2.32 -0.31 -11.77
CA TYR A 41 -3.45 0.42 -11.20
C TYR A 41 -4.35 -0.53 -10.41
N ASP A 42 -4.70 -0.13 -9.19
CA ASP A 42 -5.74 -0.77 -8.38
C ASP A 42 -6.81 0.28 -8.03
N SER A 43 -8.08 -0.03 -8.32
CA SER A 43 -9.20 0.88 -8.12
C SER A 43 -9.74 0.91 -6.69
N GLY A 44 -9.22 0.06 -5.79
CA GLY A 44 -9.75 -0.09 -4.44
C GLY A 44 -11.19 -0.66 -4.39
N VAL A 45 -11.73 -1.13 -5.51
CA VAL A 45 -13.11 -1.66 -5.60
C VAL A 45 -13.13 -3.09 -5.06
N GLY A 46 -13.42 -3.23 -3.76
CA GLY A 46 -13.53 -4.54 -3.12
C GLY A 46 -14.45 -4.62 -1.90
N THR A 47 -15.18 -3.56 -1.52
CA THR A 47 -15.81 -3.51 -0.19
C THR A 47 -17.22 -2.91 -0.18
N TYR A 48 -18.16 -3.54 -0.88
CA TYR A 48 -19.58 -3.41 -0.58
C TYR A 48 -20.17 -4.77 -0.21
N ALA A 49 -20.04 -5.16 1.06
CA ALA A 49 -21.02 -6.04 1.66
C ALA A 49 -22.22 -5.16 2.01
N THR A 50 -23.27 -5.14 1.17
CA THR A 50 -24.52 -4.45 1.48
C THR A 50 -25.20 -5.13 2.67
N PRO A 51 -25.37 -4.47 3.84
CA PRO A 51 -26.09 -5.08 4.96
C PRO A 51 -27.59 -4.85 4.77
N SER A 52 -28.33 -5.95 4.66
CA SER A 52 -29.79 -5.96 4.79
C SER A 52 -30.18 -5.62 6.23
N TRP A 53 -31.07 -4.66 6.40
CA TRP A 53 -31.54 -4.16 7.69
C TRP A 53 -32.43 -5.18 8.41
N LYS A 54 -32.10 -5.52 9.67
CA LYS A 54 -33.04 -5.73 10.80
C LYS A 54 -32.28 -6.04 12.11
N SER A 55 -32.45 -5.15 13.09
CA SER A 55 -31.97 -5.17 14.50
C SER A 55 -30.64 -4.47 14.81
N LEU A 56 -30.71 -3.37 15.56
CA LEU A 56 -29.78 -2.24 15.47
C LEU A 56 -28.67 -2.18 16.55
N SER A 57 -28.73 -2.91 17.66
CA SER A 57 -27.81 -2.64 18.80
C SER A 57 -26.79 -3.75 19.10
N HIS A 58 -27.16 -5.04 19.00
CA HIS A 58 -26.20 -6.14 19.21
C HIS A 58 -25.51 -6.57 17.91
N LEU A 59 -26.19 -6.41 16.77
CA LEU A 59 -25.63 -6.67 15.44
C LEU A 59 -24.47 -5.72 15.13
N MET A 60 -24.53 -4.45 15.53
CA MET A 60 -23.47 -3.48 15.22
C MET A 60 -22.10 -3.91 15.74
N ARG A 61 -21.96 -4.43 16.98
CA ARG A 61 -20.64 -4.80 17.51
C ARG A 61 -20.00 -6.00 16.80
N VAL A 62 -20.78 -7.02 16.46
CA VAL A 62 -20.30 -8.19 15.69
C VAL A 62 -20.09 -7.84 14.22
N MET A 63 -20.90 -6.93 13.67
CA MET A 63 -20.77 -6.45 12.30
C MET A 63 -19.58 -5.50 12.10
N HIS A 64 -19.27 -4.64 13.07
CA HIS A 64 -18.06 -3.81 13.04
C HIS A 64 -16.82 -4.66 12.86
N HIS A 65 -16.66 -5.71 13.69
CA HIS A 65 -15.52 -6.61 13.57
C HIS A 65 -15.45 -7.32 12.21
N LYS A 66 -16.59 -7.70 11.62
CA LYS A 66 -16.62 -8.31 10.29
C LYS A 66 -16.26 -7.32 9.18
N ILE A 67 -16.77 -6.09 9.28
CA ILE A 67 -16.48 -5.00 8.34
C ILE A 67 -14.99 -4.62 8.40
N ASP A 68 -14.46 -4.45 9.61
CA ASP A 68 -13.05 -4.11 9.84
C ASP A 68 -12.12 -5.23 9.35
N LEU A 69 -12.50 -6.49 9.54
CA LEU A 69 -11.76 -7.64 9.04
C LEU A 69 -11.74 -7.70 7.51
N VAL A 70 -12.88 -7.47 6.85
CA VAL A 70 -12.94 -7.44 5.38
C VAL A 70 -12.11 -6.29 4.84
N ILE A 71 -12.15 -5.13 5.50
CA ILE A 71 -11.32 -3.98 5.16
C ILE A 71 -9.83 -4.31 5.31
N ALA A 72 -9.42 -4.91 6.43
CA ALA A 72 -8.04 -5.29 6.68
C ALA A 72 -7.54 -6.31 5.64
N TRP A 73 -8.35 -7.34 5.36
CA TRP A 73 -8.07 -8.34 4.33
C TRP A 73 -7.91 -7.71 2.94
N ASN A 74 -8.76 -6.73 2.60
CA ASN A 74 -8.65 -6.02 1.33
C ASN A 74 -7.40 -5.15 1.25
N VAL A 75 -7.04 -4.47 2.36
CA VAL A 75 -5.81 -3.67 2.45
C VAL A 75 -4.58 -4.55 2.22
N GLU A 76 -4.50 -5.68 2.93
CA GLU A 76 -3.43 -6.67 2.78
C GLU A 76 -3.33 -7.17 1.34
N LYS A 77 -4.45 -7.59 0.73
CA LYS A 77 -4.48 -8.11 -0.64
C LYS A 77 -3.92 -7.11 -1.66
N VAL A 78 -4.29 -5.84 -1.55
CA VAL A 78 -3.81 -4.79 -2.46
C VAL A 78 -2.31 -4.54 -2.28
N ILE A 79 -1.82 -4.49 -1.04
CA ILE A 79 -0.38 -4.31 -0.75
C ILE A 79 0.42 -5.49 -1.31
N ILE A 80 -0.01 -6.73 -1.03
CA ILE A 80 0.61 -7.95 -1.54
C ILE A 80 0.62 -7.98 -3.08
N GLY A 81 -0.50 -7.61 -3.72
CA GLY A 81 -0.62 -7.58 -5.18
C GLY A 81 0.35 -6.58 -5.81
N ALA A 82 0.42 -5.35 -5.28
CA ALA A 82 1.35 -4.33 -5.76
C ALA A 82 2.81 -4.71 -5.50
N TYR A 83 3.11 -5.31 -4.34
CA TYR A 83 4.44 -5.82 -4.01
C TYR A 83 4.87 -6.95 -4.96
N GLN A 84 3.98 -7.91 -5.24
CA GLN A 84 4.24 -9.00 -6.18
C GLN A 84 4.51 -8.46 -7.59
N TRP A 85 3.71 -7.50 -8.04
CA TRP A 85 3.92 -6.86 -9.33
C TRP A 85 5.30 -6.18 -9.38
N LEU A 86 5.70 -5.43 -8.36
CA LEU A 86 7.05 -4.84 -8.28
C LEU A 86 8.15 -5.90 -8.31
N SER A 87 8.02 -6.95 -7.48
CA SER A 87 9.00 -8.04 -7.38
C SER A 87 9.29 -8.66 -8.75
N ASN A 88 8.22 -8.89 -9.52
CA ASN A 88 8.27 -9.55 -10.81
C ASN A 88 8.84 -8.68 -11.94
N HIS A 89 8.61 -7.36 -11.87
CA HIS A 89 8.97 -6.45 -12.96
C HIS A 89 10.25 -5.66 -12.71
N TYR A 90 10.65 -5.44 -11.46
CA TYR A 90 11.78 -4.59 -11.12
C TYR A 90 13.10 -5.12 -11.69
N GLN A 91 13.87 -4.23 -12.30
CA GLN A 91 15.24 -4.44 -12.73
C GLN A 91 16.16 -3.43 -12.03
N LYS A 92 17.44 -3.79 -11.91
CA LYS A 92 18.43 -2.94 -11.24
C LYS A 92 18.50 -1.59 -11.95
N GLY A 93 18.31 -0.50 -11.19
CA GLY A 93 18.35 0.87 -11.70
C GLY A 93 17.00 1.41 -12.16
N ASP A 94 15.92 0.65 -11.99
CA ASP A 94 14.55 1.15 -12.13
C ASP A 94 14.19 2.12 -10.99
N LYS A 95 13.25 3.02 -11.27
CA LYS A 95 12.71 4.00 -10.33
C LYS A 95 11.27 3.65 -10.00
N ILE A 96 10.97 3.50 -8.70
CA ILE A 96 9.62 3.17 -8.22
C ILE A 96 8.88 4.46 -7.87
N PHE A 97 7.71 4.67 -8.48
CA PHE A 97 6.80 5.78 -8.22
C PHE A 97 5.50 5.24 -7.64
N LEU A 98 5.10 5.76 -6.49
CA LEU A 98 3.89 5.32 -5.80
C LEU A 98 2.92 6.49 -5.66
N PHE A 99 1.68 6.30 -6.09
CA PHE A 99 0.62 7.30 -6.00
C PHE A 99 -0.61 6.71 -5.33
N GLY A 100 -1.21 7.46 -4.40
CA GLY A 100 -2.46 7.02 -3.81
C GLY A 100 -3.32 8.10 -3.18
N PHE A 101 -4.61 7.82 -3.07
CA PHE A 101 -5.61 8.72 -2.50
C PHE A 101 -6.35 8.04 -1.35
N SER A 102 -6.62 8.79 -0.26
CA SER A 102 -7.42 8.30 0.87
C SER A 102 -6.88 6.98 1.45
N ARG A 103 -7.60 5.87 1.28
CA ARG A 103 -7.13 4.52 1.66
C ARG A 103 -5.97 4.03 0.80
N GLY A 104 -5.98 4.34 -0.49
CA GLY A 104 -4.90 4.04 -1.42
C GLY A 104 -3.60 4.72 -1.02
N ALA A 105 -3.69 5.95 -0.49
CA ALA A 105 -2.54 6.66 0.08
C ALA A 105 -1.93 5.90 1.27
N PHE A 106 -2.76 5.32 2.14
CA PHE A 106 -2.26 4.45 3.22
C PHE A 106 -1.58 3.20 2.65
N GLN A 107 -2.19 2.54 1.67
CA GLN A 107 -1.66 1.31 1.06
C GLN A 107 -0.30 1.52 0.37
N VAL A 108 -0.12 2.61 -0.40
CA VAL A 108 1.19 2.88 -1.02
C VAL A 108 2.28 3.24 -0.01
N ARG A 109 1.92 3.89 1.10
CA ARG A 109 2.87 4.15 2.20
C ARG A 109 3.27 2.87 2.91
N ALA A 110 2.30 1.98 3.15
CA ALA A 110 2.58 0.67 3.73
C ALA A 110 3.42 -0.20 2.78
N LEU A 111 3.19 -0.13 1.46
CA LEU A 111 4.03 -0.78 0.47
C LEU A 111 5.48 -0.27 0.52
N ALA A 112 5.69 1.05 0.60
CA ALA A 112 7.02 1.62 0.74
C ALA A 112 7.72 1.15 2.03
N GLY A 113 6.99 1.14 3.16
CA GLY A 113 7.48 0.61 4.44
C GLY A 113 7.86 -0.87 4.34
N MET A 114 7.03 -1.68 3.69
CA MET A 114 7.32 -3.10 3.45
C MET A 114 8.63 -3.28 2.65
N ILE A 115 8.83 -2.52 1.57
CA ILE A 115 10.06 -2.58 0.77
C ILE A 115 11.28 -2.18 1.61
N GLU A 116 11.14 -1.19 2.50
CA GLU A 116 12.22 -0.82 3.40
C GLU A 116 12.52 -1.92 4.43
N THR A 117 11.50 -2.46 5.10
CA THR A 117 11.66 -3.42 6.20
C THR A 117 12.12 -4.80 5.74
N VAL A 118 11.47 -5.38 4.72
CA VAL A 118 11.73 -6.75 4.25
C VAL A 118 12.41 -6.82 2.89
N GLY A 119 12.68 -5.68 2.25
CA GLY A 119 13.26 -5.62 0.91
C GLY A 119 12.26 -5.91 -0.19
N LEU A 120 12.73 -5.95 -1.45
CA LEU A 120 11.96 -6.38 -2.61
C LEU A 120 12.45 -7.75 -3.07
N LEU A 121 11.58 -8.76 -3.03
CA LEU A 121 11.92 -10.13 -3.41
C LEU A 121 12.40 -10.26 -4.87
N LEU A 122 13.17 -11.32 -5.12
CA LEU A 122 13.50 -11.76 -6.47
C LEU A 122 12.31 -12.52 -7.10
N PRO A 123 12.06 -12.37 -8.41
CA PRO A 123 11.01 -13.08 -9.13
C PRO A 123 11.19 -14.60 -8.96
N GLY A 124 10.09 -15.34 -8.88
CA GLY A 124 10.08 -16.78 -8.58
C GLY A 124 9.98 -17.13 -7.09
N ASN A 125 9.98 -16.14 -6.18
CA ASN A 125 9.79 -16.33 -4.74
C ASN A 125 8.41 -15.83 -4.27
N GLU A 126 7.39 -15.88 -5.13
CA GLU A 126 6.06 -15.33 -4.84
C GLU A 126 5.39 -15.99 -3.64
N SER A 127 5.70 -17.26 -3.37
CA SER A 127 5.23 -17.99 -2.19
C SER A 127 5.73 -17.41 -0.87
N GLN A 128 6.79 -16.59 -0.89
CA GLN A 128 7.36 -15.94 0.28
C GLN A 128 6.73 -14.58 0.59
N ILE A 129 5.96 -14.01 -0.34
CA ILE A 129 5.37 -12.67 -0.19
C ILE A 129 4.42 -12.56 1.02
N PRO A 130 3.55 -13.55 1.31
CA PRO A 130 2.71 -13.49 2.51
C PRO A 130 3.53 -13.42 3.80
N PHE A 131 4.62 -14.19 3.89
CA PHE A 131 5.53 -14.15 5.04
C PHE A 131 6.29 -12.83 5.12
N ALA A 132 6.69 -12.26 3.97
CA ALA A 132 7.29 -10.93 3.92
C ALA A 132 6.34 -9.86 4.50
N TYR A 133 5.05 -9.95 4.18
CA TYR A 133 4.04 -9.05 4.72
C TYR A 133 3.84 -9.26 6.23
N GLU A 134 3.78 -10.50 6.69
CA GLU A 134 3.69 -10.84 8.11
C GLU A 134 4.89 -10.31 8.91
N HIS A 135 6.11 -10.51 8.39
CA HIS A 135 7.33 -9.98 9.00
C HIS A 135 7.33 -8.45 9.05
N TYR A 136 6.79 -7.78 8.04
CA TYR A 136 6.64 -6.33 8.03
C TYR A 136 5.64 -5.84 9.08
N VAL A 137 4.45 -6.42 9.15
CA VAL A 137 3.39 -6.03 10.12
C VAL A 137 3.83 -6.28 11.55
N ASN A 138 4.54 -7.38 11.80
CA ASN A 138 4.99 -7.77 13.14
C ASN A 138 6.38 -7.25 13.51
N HIS A 139 7.03 -6.46 12.63
CA HIS A 139 8.37 -5.96 12.91
C HIS A 139 8.34 -5.01 14.12
N ASP A 140 9.12 -5.34 15.15
CA ASP A 140 9.38 -4.44 16.27
C ASP A 140 10.91 -4.29 16.38
N PRO A 141 11.50 -3.14 16.03
CA PRO A 141 12.94 -2.95 16.04
C PRO A 141 13.55 -3.04 17.45
N ASP A 142 12.74 -2.84 18.49
CA ASP A 142 13.13 -2.99 19.90
C ASP A 142 12.69 -4.35 20.49
N GLY A 143 12.07 -5.19 19.66
CA GLY A 143 11.51 -6.49 20.03
C GLY A 143 12.54 -7.62 20.08
N LYS A 144 12.10 -8.77 20.58
CA LYS A 144 12.90 -10.01 20.62
C LYS A 144 13.20 -10.57 19.22
N ASP A 145 12.32 -10.29 18.27
CA ASP A 145 12.36 -10.80 16.90
C ASP A 145 12.85 -9.75 15.88
N LYS A 146 13.54 -8.70 16.37
CA LYS A 146 14.02 -7.57 15.55
C LYS A 146 14.87 -7.97 14.35
N ASP A 147 15.58 -9.09 14.43
CA ASP A 147 16.51 -9.55 13.40
C ASP A 147 15.84 -10.36 12.28
N ILE A 148 14.56 -10.74 12.42
CA ILE A 148 13.85 -11.55 11.43
C ILE A 148 13.71 -10.81 10.09
N ALA A 149 13.19 -9.58 10.11
CA ALA A 149 13.00 -8.80 8.88
C ALA A 149 14.32 -8.43 8.18
N PRO A 150 15.37 -7.96 8.88
CA PRO A 150 16.69 -7.76 8.30
C PRO A 150 17.28 -9.03 7.67
N THR A 151 17.17 -10.19 8.36
CA THR A 151 17.66 -11.47 7.84
C THR A 151 16.89 -11.91 6.60
N PHE A 152 15.58 -11.73 6.59
CA PHE A 152 14.74 -12.02 5.43
C PHE A 152 15.14 -11.16 4.23
N LYS A 153 15.31 -9.85 4.45
CA LYS A 153 15.78 -8.87 3.46
C LYS A 153 17.14 -9.24 2.89
N GLU A 154 18.09 -9.63 3.74
CA GLU A 154 19.44 -10.00 3.29
C GLU A 154 19.44 -11.24 2.39
N LYS A 155 18.63 -12.25 2.73
CA LYS A 155 18.66 -13.56 2.07
C LYS A 155 17.84 -13.65 0.79
N LEU A 156 16.68 -12.99 0.74
CA LEU A 156 15.68 -13.23 -0.31
C LEU A 156 15.42 -12.00 -1.19
N SER A 157 15.88 -10.82 -0.78
CA SER A 157 15.57 -9.56 -1.47
C SER A 157 16.74 -9.00 -2.27
N ARG A 158 16.39 -8.17 -3.24
CA ARG A 158 17.32 -7.39 -4.06
C ARG A 158 18.03 -6.35 -3.21
N LYS A 159 19.31 -6.12 -3.52
CA LYS A 159 20.11 -5.07 -2.87
C LYS A 159 19.77 -3.68 -3.42
N ASP A 160 19.86 -2.68 -2.56
CA ASP A 160 19.79 -1.25 -2.88
C ASP A 160 18.52 -0.80 -3.62
N VAL A 161 17.40 -1.51 -3.45
CA VAL A 161 16.10 -1.05 -3.94
C VAL A 161 15.65 0.14 -3.11
N ARG A 162 15.15 1.18 -3.78
CA ARG A 162 14.64 2.41 -3.16
C ARG A 162 13.37 2.87 -3.85
N VAL A 163 12.48 3.47 -3.07
CA VAL A 163 11.31 4.16 -3.64
C VAL A 163 11.76 5.55 -4.09
N HIS A 164 11.53 5.87 -5.36
CA HIS A 164 11.96 7.14 -5.92
C HIS A 164 11.01 8.27 -5.53
N PHE A 165 9.70 8.05 -5.63
CA PHE A 165 8.72 9.08 -5.35
C PHE A 165 7.45 8.50 -4.72
N ILE A 166 6.91 9.19 -3.72
CA ILE A 166 5.58 8.93 -3.16
C ILE A 166 4.76 10.22 -3.24
N GLY A 167 3.66 10.17 -3.99
CA GLY A 167 2.69 11.24 -4.11
C GLY A 167 1.33 10.83 -3.57
N VAL A 168 0.89 11.42 -2.47
CA VAL A 168 -0.37 11.04 -1.84
C VAL A 168 -1.33 12.21 -1.66
N TRP A 169 -2.62 11.91 -1.77
CA TRP A 169 -3.72 12.83 -1.46
C TRP A 169 -4.48 12.33 -0.23
N ASP A 170 -4.61 13.19 0.76
CA ASP A 170 -5.51 13.07 1.90
C ASP A 170 -5.51 11.67 2.55
N THR A 171 -4.32 11.22 2.98
CA THR A 171 -4.16 9.91 3.62
C THR A 171 -5.10 9.78 4.83
N VAL A 172 -6.05 8.84 4.77
CA VAL A 172 -6.91 8.48 5.90
C VAL A 172 -6.49 7.13 6.47
N SER A 173 -6.70 6.95 7.78
CA SER A 173 -6.50 5.64 8.40
C SER A 173 -7.49 4.65 7.80
N SER A 174 -6.99 3.57 7.20
CA SER A 174 -7.84 2.55 6.56
C SER A 174 -8.58 1.68 7.56
N VAL A 175 -8.18 1.68 8.83
CA VAL A 175 -8.77 0.87 9.91
C VAL A 175 -9.50 1.81 10.86
N GLY A 176 -10.83 1.70 10.89
CA GLY A 176 -11.64 2.35 11.89
C GLY A 176 -11.25 1.83 13.27
N LEU A 177 -11.00 2.73 14.21
CA LEU A 177 -10.97 2.45 15.65
C LEU A 177 -9.94 1.43 16.22
N VAL A 178 -8.91 1.01 15.49
CA VAL A 178 -7.76 0.33 16.11
C VAL A 178 -6.49 1.04 15.66
N ARG A 179 -6.02 1.96 16.50
CA ARG A 179 -4.63 2.42 16.48
C ARG A 179 -3.83 1.55 17.45
N PRO A 180 -3.25 0.40 17.07
CA PRO A 180 -1.98 0.05 17.68
C PRO A 180 -1.00 1.08 17.11
N LYS A 181 -0.45 1.96 17.95
CA LYS A 181 0.67 2.86 17.61
C LYS A 181 1.89 2.13 16.99
N LYS A 182 1.83 0.80 16.86
CA LYS A 182 2.87 -0.12 16.42
C LYS A 182 2.55 -0.89 15.12
N MET A 183 1.37 -0.74 14.49
CA MET A 183 0.95 -1.70 13.46
C MET A 183 1.73 -1.60 12.14
N PHE A 184 2.41 -0.49 11.90
CA PHE A 184 3.28 -0.32 10.75
C PHE A 184 4.45 0.59 11.14
N PRO A 185 5.55 0.02 11.64
CA PRO A 185 6.78 0.77 11.83
C PRO A 185 7.10 1.50 10.52
N HIS A 186 7.49 2.77 10.59
CA HIS A 186 7.98 3.55 9.44
C HIS A 186 6.97 4.14 8.46
N ILE A 187 5.64 4.10 8.68
CA ILE A 187 4.72 4.95 7.87
C ILE A 187 5.06 6.45 8.02
N VAL A 188 5.74 6.85 9.10
CA VAL A 188 5.97 8.25 9.48
C VAL A 188 7.45 8.62 9.68
N GLU A 189 8.37 7.67 9.89
CA GLU A 189 9.67 8.00 10.53
C GLU A 189 10.96 7.62 9.77
N SER A 190 10.94 6.81 8.70
CA SER A 190 12.15 6.57 7.88
C SER A 190 12.01 7.18 6.50
N CYS A 191 12.80 8.22 6.22
CA CYS A 191 12.86 8.89 4.92
C CYS A 191 14.08 8.46 4.09
N ASP A 192 14.95 7.57 4.59
CA ASP A 192 16.20 7.25 3.90
C ASP A 192 15.96 6.38 2.65
N HIS A 193 14.95 5.50 2.68
CA HIS A 193 14.59 4.67 1.53
C HIS A 193 13.81 5.42 0.43
N VAL A 194 13.15 6.53 0.76
CA VAL A 194 12.28 7.29 -0.15
C VAL A 194 12.96 8.57 -0.60
N CYS A 195 13.26 8.72 -1.90
CA CYS A 195 13.96 9.92 -2.37
C CYS A 195 13.11 11.20 -2.29
N TYR A 196 11.81 11.09 -2.60
CA TYR A 196 10.89 12.22 -2.61
C TYR A 196 9.52 11.83 -2.07
N PHE A 197 9.01 12.60 -1.10
CA PHE A 197 7.67 12.44 -0.55
C PHE A 197 6.86 13.73 -0.70
N ARG A 198 5.62 13.63 -1.17
CA ARG A 198 4.66 14.75 -1.31
C ARG A 198 3.28 14.30 -0.86
N HIS A 199 2.64 15.09 0.01
CA HIS A 199 1.30 14.82 0.52
C HIS A 199 0.43 16.09 0.42
N ALA A 200 -0.62 16.03 -0.39
CA ALA A 200 -1.67 17.05 -0.46
C ALA A 200 -2.75 16.77 0.59
N LEU A 201 -3.10 17.76 1.42
CA LEU A 201 -4.06 17.63 2.53
C LEU A 201 -5.31 18.47 2.27
N ALA A 202 -6.48 17.93 2.63
CA ALA A 202 -7.72 18.70 2.64
C ALA A 202 -7.80 19.56 3.91
N LEU A 203 -7.66 20.88 3.77
CA LEU A 203 -7.70 21.81 4.92
C LEU A 203 -9.10 21.94 5.54
N ASP A 204 -10.14 21.70 4.75
CA ASP A 204 -11.54 21.84 5.15
C ASP A 204 -12.21 20.51 5.52
N GLU A 205 -11.46 19.40 5.62
CA GLU A 205 -12.00 18.12 6.09
C GLU A 205 -12.30 18.19 7.59
N ARG A 206 -13.56 17.90 7.97
CA ARG A 206 -14.09 18.06 9.33
C ARG A 206 -14.74 16.79 9.90
N ARG A 207 -14.75 15.68 9.15
CA ARG A 207 -15.30 14.41 9.64
C ARG A 207 -14.42 13.89 10.79
N VAL A 208 -15.04 13.73 11.96
CA VAL A 208 -14.45 13.19 13.20
C VAL A 208 -14.71 11.70 13.35
#